data_AF-A0A4Q2Z4K4-F1
#
_entry.id   AF-A0A4Q2Z4K4-F1
#
_cell.length_a   1.000
_cell.length_b   1.000
_cell.length_c   1.000
_cell.angle_alpha   90.00
_cell.angle_beta   90.00
_cell.angle_gamma   90.00
#
_symmetry.space_group_name_H-M   'P 1'
#
loop_
_entity.id
_entity.type
_entity.pdbx_description
1 polymer ?
#
loop_
_entity_poly.entity_id
_entity_poly.type
_entity_poly.pdbx_seq_one_letter_code
_entity_poly.pdbx_strand_id
1 'polypeptide(L)'
;MTDTEADAPRRSYTGPIFLTLCGLLVIAALASVPFLAGEPPKDGLPDLAKFIGRFHPVFLHLPIGMLLLVLVLEIGHFIPRNRAGYSTRMAMFFAAASSVVATILGLLLYYGMGNYRDEVAERHLYGGLIFSCGMVAAFIV
;
A
#
# COMPACT_ATOMS: atom_id res chain seq x y z
N MET A 1 20.24 -53.36 10.11
CA MET A 1 20.90 -52.12 10.53
C MET A 1 21.14 -51.28 9.28
N THR A 2 20.20 -50.41 8.95
CA THR A 2 20.36 -49.16 8.20
C THR A 2 18.99 -48.51 8.19
N ASP A 3 18.81 -47.56 9.09
CA ASP A 3 17.56 -46.85 9.32
C ASP A 3 17.17 -45.98 8.12
N THR A 4 15.87 -45.98 7.85
CA THR A 4 15.16 -45.07 6.97
C THR A 4 15.14 -43.68 7.62
N GLU A 5 16.09 -42.80 7.30
CA GLU A 5 15.90 -41.36 7.51
C GLU A 5 15.36 -40.73 6.21
N ALA A 6 14.03 -40.65 6.14
CA ALA A 6 13.35 -39.83 5.16
C ALA A 6 13.63 -38.36 5.47
N ASP A 7 14.46 -37.72 4.63
CA ASP A 7 14.71 -36.28 4.65
C ASP A 7 13.39 -35.53 4.36
N ALA A 8 12.75 -35.04 5.42
CA ALA A 8 11.56 -34.21 5.30
C ALA A 8 11.97 -32.86 4.67
N PRO A 9 11.29 -32.39 3.61
CA PRO A 9 11.65 -31.12 2.98
C PRO A 9 11.51 -30.00 4.01
N ARG A 10 12.64 -29.37 4.37
CA ARG A 10 12.68 -28.18 5.23
C ARG A 10 11.87 -27.08 4.53
N ARG A 11 10.59 -26.94 4.88
CA ARG A 11 9.77 -25.81 4.44
C ARG A 11 10.47 -24.54 4.93
N SER A 12 11.05 -23.79 4.00
CA SER A 12 11.67 -22.51 4.30
C SER A 12 10.59 -21.52 4.70
N TYR A 13 10.36 -21.37 6.01
CA TYR A 13 9.44 -20.40 6.61
C TYR A 13 9.89 -18.93 6.43
N THR A 14 10.98 -18.68 5.70
CA THR A 14 11.57 -17.35 5.50
C THR A 14 10.74 -16.45 4.59
N GLY A 15 9.96 -17.01 3.66
CA GLY A 15 9.11 -16.24 2.74
C GLY A 15 8.09 -15.32 3.42
N PRO A 16 7.19 -15.83 4.28
CA PRO A 16 6.19 -15.01 4.95
C PRO A 16 6.79 -14.01 5.94
N ILE A 17 7.86 -14.37 6.65
CA ILE A 17 8.52 -13.48 7.63
C ILE A 17 9.21 -12.31 6.93
N PHE A 18 9.88 -12.55 5.80
CA PHE A 18 10.48 -11.47 5.02
C PHE A 18 9.44 -10.46 4.54
N LEU A 19 8.27 -10.96 4.09
CA LEU A 19 7.19 -10.12 3.60
C LEU A 19 6.58 -9.26 4.71
N THR A 20 6.38 -9.81 5.91
CA THR A 20 5.85 -9.06 7.05
C THR A 20 6.83 -7.99 7.54
N LEU A 21 8.13 -8.31 7.60
CA LEU A 21 9.18 -7.34 7.93
C LEU A 21 9.25 -6.20 6.90
N CYS A 22 9.17 -6.53 5.61
CA CYS A 22 9.15 -5.54 4.53
C CYS A 22 7.91 -4.63 4.62
N GLY A 23 6.74 -5.21 4.85
CA GLY A 23 5.50 -4.43 5.02
C GLY A 23 5.53 -3.52 6.26
N LEU A 24 6.05 -4.00 7.38
CA LEU A 24 6.20 -3.18 8.59
C LEU A 24 7.22 -2.04 8.39
N LEU A 25 8.30 -2.29 7.64
CA LEU A 25 9.24 -1.25 7.23
C LEU A 25 8.55 -0.18 6.38
N VAL A 26 7.72 -0.57 5.41
CA VAL A 26 6.95 0.38 4.58
C VAL A 26 6.00 1.22 5.43
N ILE A 27 5.28 0.60 6.37
CA ILE A 27 4.40 1.33 7.30
C ILE A 27 5.21 2.33 8.13
N ALA A 28 6.34 1.90 8.70
CA ALA A 28 7.21 2.78 9.47
C ALA A 28 7.75 3.94 8.62
N ALA A 29 8.15 3.67 7.37
CA ALA A 29 8.60 4.69 6.44
C ALA A 29 7.50 5.71 6.15
N LEU A 30 6.28 5.27 5.83
CA LEU A 30 5.13 6.14 5.59
C LEU A 30 4.76 6.94 6.84
N ALA A 31 4.67 6.31 8.01
CA ALA A 31 4.35 6.98 9.27
C ALA A 31 5.41 8.02 9.68
N SER A 32 6.67 7.84 9.24
CA SER A 32 7.74 8.80 9.49
C SER A 32 7.65 10.05 8.60
N VAL A 33 6.96 9.99 7.46
CA VAL A 33 6.88 11.09 6.47
C VAL A 33 6.44 12.42 7.10
N PRO A 34 5.35 12.55 7.86
CA PRO A 34 4.96 13.85 8.43
C PRO A 34 5.98 14.42 9.44
N PHE A 35 6.86 13.57 10.00
CA PHE A 35 7.89 14.01 10.94
C PHE A 35 9.22 14.33 10.24
N LEU A 36 9.56 13.61 9.16
CA LEU A 36 10.82 13.77 8.42
C LEU A 36 10.70 14.77 7.27
N ALA A 37 9.56 14.78 6.59
CA ALA A 37 9.31 15.65 5.46
C ALA A 37 8.97 17.03 6.02
N GLY A 38 10.01 17.86 6.13
CA GLY A 38 9.91 19.23 6.63
C GLY A 38 9.01 20.12 5.77
N GLU A 39 9.14 21.43 5.96
CA GLU A 39 8.31 22.39 5.24
C GLU A 39 8.54 22.31 3.72
N PRO A 40 7.47 22.41 2.92
CA PRO A 40 7.61 22.39 1.47
C PRO A 40 8.54 23.51 0.98
N PRO A 41 9.39 23.24 -0.03
CA PRO A 41 10.25 24.26 -0.61
C PRO A 41 9.42 25.46 -1.09
N LYS A 42 9.81 26.67 -0.69
CA LYS A 42 9.11 27.92 -1.07
C LYS A 42 9.12 28.15 -2.58
N ASP A 43 10.16 27.66 -3.25
CA ASP A 43 10.33 27.74 -4.71
C ASP A 43 9.57 26.62 -5.46
N GLY A 44 8.92 25.70 -4.72
CA GLY A 44 8.21 24.54 -5.24
C GLY A 44 9.14 23.44 -5.76
N LEU A 45 8.52 22.33 -6.19
CA LEU A 45 9.23 21.22 -6.82
C LEU A 45 9.49 21.47 -8.33
N PRO A 46 10.48 20.77 -8.93
CA PRO A 46 10.69 20.78 -10.38
C PRO A 46 9.42 20.42 -11.16
N ASP A 47 9.26 20.95 -12.38
CA ASP A 47 8.04 20.75 -13.18
C ASP A 47 7.77 19.27 -13.51
N LEU A 48 8.82 18.47 -13.67
CA LEU A 48 8.68 17.02 -13.86
C LEU A 48 8.03 16.35 -12.63
N ALA A 49 8.41 16.77 -11.42
CA ALA A 49 7.83 16.26 -10.19
C ALA A 49 6.35 16.65 -10.05
N LYS A 50 6.01 17.92 -10.36
CA LYS A 50 4.61 18.38 -10.39
C LYS A 50 3.78 17.60 -11.43
N PHE A 51 4.36 17.35 -12.61
CA PHE A 51 3.70 16.58 -13.67
C PHE A 51 3.43 15.14 -13.24
N ILE A 52 4.42 14.47 -12.64
CA ILE A 52 4.27 13.11 -12.11
C ILE A 52 3.22 13.08 -10.99
N GLY A 53 3.23 14.05 -10.09
CA GLY A 53 2.25 14.17 -9.00
C GLY A 53 0.80 14.29 -9.48
N ARG A 54 0.55 14.88 -10.65
CA ARG A 54 -0.80 14.96 -11.25
C ARG A 54 -1.42 13.61 -11.61
N PHE A 55 -0.62 12.55 -11.73
CA PHE A 55 -1.14 11.18 -11.91
C PHE A 55 -1.62 10.55 -10.61
N HIS A 56 -1.46 11.21 -9.46
CA HIS A 56 -1.97 10.75 -8.18
C HIS A 56 -3.39 10.19 -8.29
N PRO A 57 -4.37 10.87 -8.94
CA PRO A 57 -5.72 10.36 -9.01
C PRO A 57 -5.84 9.02 -9.73
N VAL A 58 -5.09 8.81 -10.80
CA VAL A 58 -5.14 7.53 -11.56
C VAL A 58 -4.65 6.38 -10.68
N PHE A 59 -3.53 6.56 -9.99
CA PHE A 59 -2.99 5.55 -9.10
C PHE A 59 -3.83 5.37 -7.83
N LEU A 60 -4.61 6.38 -7.43
CA LEU A 60 -5.59 6.33 -6.34
C LEU A 60 -6.75 5.37 -6.63
N HIS A 61 -7.19 5.27 -7.89
CA HIS A 61 -8.35 4.43 -8.24
C HIS A 61 -8.01 2.94 -8.24
N LEU A 62 -6.74 2.59 -8.51
CA LEU A 62 -6.27 1.21 -8.50
C LEU A 62 -6.45 0.53 -7.12
N PRO A 63 -5.93 1.04 -5.99
CA PRO A 63 -6.10 0.40 -4.69
C PRO A 63 -7.56 0.35 -4.27
N ILE A 64 -8.36 1.38 -4.60
CA ILE A 64 -9.81 1.42 -4.32
C ILE A 64 -10.54 0.31 -5.09
N GLY A 65 -10.27 0.18 -6.39
CA GLY A 65 -10.88 -0.86 -7.23
C GLY A 65 -10.48 -2.26 -6.80
N MET A 66 -9.21 -2.47 -6.46
CA MET A 66 -8.72 -3.77 -6.00
C MET A 66 -9.29 -4.14 -4.62
N LEU A 67 -9.42 -3.18 -3.70
CA LEU A 67 -10.07 -3.41 -2.42
C LEU A 67 -11.55 -3.76 -2.60
N LEU A 68 -12.25 -3.06 -3.50
CA LEU A 68 -13.64 -3.40 -3.84
C LEU A 68 -13.76 -4.82 -4.41
N LEU A 69 -12.83 -5.22 -5.28
CA LEU A 69 -12.78 -6.58 -5.81
C LEU A 69 -12.58 -7.61 -4.69
N VAL A 70 -11.66 -7.35 -3.75
CA VAL A 70 -11.45 -8.22 -2.58
C VAL A 70 -12.73 -8.35 -1.77
N LEU A 71 -13.42 -7.25 -1.49
CA LEU A 71 -14.69 -7.27 -0.76
C LEU A 71 -15.76 -8.10 -1.49
N VAL A 72 -15.88 -7.96 -2.82
CA VAL A 72 -16.83 -8.75 -3.62
C VAL A 72 -16.49 -10.24 -3.58
N LEU A 73 -15.21 -10.60 -3.69
CA LEU A 73 -14.77 -12.00 -3.61
C LEU A 73 -15.04 -12.61 -2.23
N GLU A 74 -14.81 -11.84 -1.16
CA GLU A 74 -15.06 -12.27 0.21
C GLU A 74 -16.56 -12.46 0.47
N ILE A 75 -17.40 -11.52 0.03
CA ILE A 75 -18.87 -11.65 0.10
C ILE A 75 -19.36 -12.87 -0.69
N GLY A 76 -18.76 -13.13 -1.86
CA GLY A 76 -19.04 -14.32 -2.66
C GLY A 76 -18.76 -15.63 -1.92
N HIS A 77 -17.77 -15.65 -1.01
CA HIS A 77 -17.44 -16.81 -0.19
C HIS A 77 -18.52 -17.14 0.86
N PHE A 78 -19.21 -16.13 1.37
CA PHE A 78 -20.33 -16.33 2.31
C PHE A 78 -21.55 -16.98 1.64
N ILE A 79 -21.63 -17.01 0.31
CA ILE A 79 -22.70 -17.68 -0.42
C ILE A 79 -22.37 -19.17 -0.55
N PRO A 80 -23.10 -20.08 0.13
CA PRO A 80 -22.73 -21.49 0.26
C PRO A 80 -22.69 -22.28 -1.05
N ARG A 81 -23.25 -21.71 -2.13
CA ARG A 81 -23.35 -22.35 -3.45
C ARG A 81 -22.10 -22.17 -4.32
N ASN A 82 -21.15 -21.30 -3.95
CA ASN A 82 -20.02 -20.96 -4.80
C ASN A 82 -18.70 -20.83 -4.01
N ARG A 83 -18.30 -21.90 -3.30
CA ARG A 83 -16.96 -22.01 -2.68
C ARG A 83 -15.85 -22.21 -3.71
N ALA A 84 -15.84 -21.40 -4.76
CA ALA A 84 -14.69 -21.30 -5.63
C ALA A 84 -13.55 -20.67 -4.83
N GLY A 85 -12.41 -21.38 -4.75
CA GLY A 85 -11.24 -20.99 -3.97
C GLY A 85 -10.49 -19.81 -4.59
N TYR A 86 -11.13 -18.65 -4.71
CA TYR A 86 -10.49 -17.44 -5.18
C TYR A 86 -9.50 -16.94 -4.14
N SER A 87 -8.25 -16.73 -4.56
CA SER A 87 -7.23 -16.15 -3.69
C SER A 87 -7.28 -14.62 -3.77
N THR A 88 -7.73 -13.98 -2.69
CA THR A 88 -7.75 -12.50 -2.55
C THR A 88 -6.35 -11.92 -2.31
N ARG A 89 -5.36 -12.76 -1.98
CA ARG A 89 -3.99 -12.34 -1.63
C ARG A 89 -3.29 -11.56 -2.74
N MET A 90 -3.46 -11.97 -4.01
CA MET A 90 -2.86 -11.26 -5.14
C MET A 90 -3.50 -9.88 -5.32
N ALA A 91 -4.83 -9.79 -5.19
CA ALA A 91 -5.53 -8.52 -5.28
C ALA A 91 -5.12 -7.56 -4.16
N MET A 92 -4.99 -8.05 -2.93
CA MET A 92 -4.50 -7.28 -1.78
C MET A 92 -3.06 -6.81 -1.96
N PHE A 93 -2.18 -7.63 -2.55
CA PHE A 93 -0.81 -7.22 -2.87
C PHE A 93 -0.78 -6.01 -3.82
N PHE A 94 -1.52 -6.09 -4.93
CA PHE A 94 -1.60 -4.96 -5.86
C PHE A 94 -2.28 -3.75 -5.25
N ALA A 95 -3.28 -3.95 -4.39
CA ALA A 95 -3.93 -2.87 -3.66
C ALA A 95 -2.95 -2.14 -2.73
N ALA A 96 -2.16 -2.88 -1.94
CA ALA A 96 -1.13 -2.30 -1.07
C ALA A 96 0.00 -1.63 -1.86
N ALA A 97 0.49 -2.26 -2.93
CA ALA A 97 1.55 -1.68 -3.76
C ALA A 97 1.10 -0.37 -4.44
N SER A 98 -0.10 -0.36 -5.02
CA SER A 98 -0.64 0.83 -5.69
C SER A 98 -1.02 1.94 -4.70
N SER A 99 -1.46 1.61 -3.48
CA SER A 99 -1.71 2.63 -2.45
C SER A 99 -0.43 3.36 -2.05
N VAL A 100 0.69 2.65 -1.88
CA VAL A 100 1.99 3.26 -1.57
C VAL A 100 2.41 4.22 -2.68
N VAL A 101 2.31 3.79 -3.94
CA VAL A 101 2.62 4.65 -5.09
C VAL A 101 1.71 5.88 -5.14
N ALA A 102 0.40 5.70 -4.94
CA ALA A 102 -0.55 6.81 -4.90
C ALA A 102 -0.18 7.82 -3.80
N THR A 103 0.18 7.36 -2.60
CA THR A 103 0.62 8.24 -1.50
C THR A 103 1.88 9.02 -1.86
N ILE A 104 2.87 8.40 -2.49
CA ILE A 104 4.10 9.07 -2.94
C ILE A 104 3.78 10.16 -3.97
N LEU A 105 2.91 9.87 -4.95
CA LEU A 105 2.49 10.86 -5.94
C LEU A 105 1.68 12.00 -5.30
N GLY A 106 0.86 11.70 -4.30
CA GLY A 106 0.08 12.68 -3.55
C GLY A 106 0.96 13.61 -2.73
N LEU A 107 2.01 13.08 -2.10
CA LEU A 107 3.07 13.86 -1.46
C LEU A 107 3.73 14.80 -2.47
N LEU A 108 4.15 14.28 -3.62
CA LEU A 108 4.79 15.08 -4.66
C LEU A 108 3.89 16.23 -5.15
N LEU A 109 2.59 15.97 -5.24
CA LEU A 109 1.60 16.99 -5.59
C LEU A 109 1.44 18.03 -4.46
N TYR A 110 1.35 17.60 -3.21
CA TYR A 110 1.26 18.49 -2.04
C TYR A 110 2.46 19.43 -1.93
N TYR A 111 3.67 18.88 -2.03
CA TYR A 111 4.92 19.65 -2.04
C TYR A 111 5.10 20.51 -3.31
N GLY A 112 4.38 20.19 -4.38
CA GLY A 112 4.36 20.97 -5.62
C GLY A 112 3.53 22.25 -5.57
N MET A 113 2.64 22.39 -4.57
CA MET A 113 1.75 23.56 -4.42
C MET A 113 2.44 24.80 -3.84
N GLY A 114 3.67 24.67 -3.34
CA GLY A 114 4.47 25.77 -2.79
C GLY A 114 3.76 26.47 -1.63
N ASN A 115 3.50 27.78 -1.77
CA ASN A 115 2.85 28.59 -0.72
C ASN A 115 1.33 28.38 -0.59
N TYR A 116 0.71 27.60 -1.48
CA TYR A 116 -0.72 27.32 -1.42
C TYR A 116 -0.97 26.15 -0.44
N ARG A 117 -0.96 26.47 0.85
CA ARG A 117 -1.33 25.53 1.93
C ARG A 117 -2.82 25.67 2.21
N ASP A 118 -3.59 24.71 1.72
CA ASP A 118 -4.97 24.53 2.09
C ASP A 118 -5.05 23.49 3.22
N GLU A 119 -5.78 23.81 4.29
CA GLU A 119 -6.06 22.90 5.40
C GLU A 119 -6.76 21.62 4.90
N VAL A 120 -7.59 21.75 3.87
CA VAL A 120 -8.25 20.60 3.22
C VAL A 120 -7.23 19.66 2.59
N ALA A 121 -6.21 20.21 1.91
CA ALA A 121 -5.17 19.41 1.27
C ALA A 121 -4.28 18.69 2.29
N GLU A 122 -3.97 19.36 3.40
CA GLU A 122 -3.22 18.74 4.51
C GLU A 122 -4.01 17.59 5.15
N ARG A 123 -5.29 17.79 5.45
CA ARG A 123 -6.15 16.71 5.97
C ARG A 123 -6.29 15.54 4.98
N HIS A 124 -6.39 15.83 3.69
CA HIS A 124 -6.44 14.81 2.64
C HIS A 124 -5.13 13.99 2.57
N LEU A 125 -3.97 14.64 2.70
CA LEU A 125 -2.66 13.98 2.75
C LEU A 125 -2.59 12.97 3.89
N TYR A 126 -2.97 13.38 5.12
CA TYR A 126 -2.99 12.48 6.27
C TYR A 126 -3.98 11.33 6.08
N GLY A 127 -5.16 11.59 5.52
CA GLY A 127 -6.13 10.54 5.17
C GLY A 127 -5.56 9.51 4.21
N GLY A 128 -4.85 9.95 3.16
CA GLY A 128 -4.18 9.07 2.21
C GLY A 128 -3.04 8.26 2.82
N LEU A 129 -2.28 8.85 3.76
CA LEU A 129 -1.21 8.17 4.49
C LEU A 129 -1.77 7.05 5.37
N ILE A 130 -2.82 7.34 6.15
CA ILE A 130 -3.50 6.37 7.01
C ILE A 130 -4.09 5.24 6.18
N PHE A 131 -4.75 5.57 5.07
CA PHE A 131 -5.32 4.58 4.16
C PHE A 131 -4.25 3.63 3.62
N SER A 132 -3.12 4.17 3.16
CA SER A 132 -2.02 3.36 2.61
C SER A 132 -1.37 2.44 3.66
N CYS A 133 -1.15 2.95 4.89
CA CYS A 133 -0.70 2.11 6.00
C CYS A 133 -1.71 0.99 6.31
N GLY A 134 -3.01 1.31 6.30
CA GLY A 134 -4.08 0.33 6.47
C GLY A 134 -4.08 -0.76 5.39
N MET A 135 -3.85 -0.39 4.14
CA MET A 135 -3.75 -1.35 3.02
C MET A 135 -2.57 -2.31 3.18
N VAL A 136 -1.40 -1.80 3.56
CA VAL A 136 -0.22 -2.63 3.82
C VAL A 136 -0.45 -3.53 5.03
N ALA A 137 -1.05 -3.01 6.11
CA ALA A 137 -1.39 -3.81 7.28
C ALA A 137 -2.40 -4.93 6.93
N ALA A 138 -3.45 -4.62 6.17
CA ALA A 138 -4.46 -5.58 5.74
C ALA A 138 -3.91 -6.66 4.79
N PHE A 139 -2.79 -6.40 4.09
CA PHE A 139 -2.11 -7.42 3.30
C PHE A 139 -1.25 -8.37 4.15
N ILE A 140 -0.75 -7.90 5.30
CA ILE A 140 0.09 -8.68 6.22
C ILE A 140 -0.74 -9.68 7.04
N VAL A 141 -1.94 -9.27 7.46
CA VAL A 141 -2.90 -10.08 8.25
C VAL A 141 -3.52 -11.17 7.39
#